data_AF-A0A1I0KFQ0-F1
#
_entry.id   AF-A0A1I0KFQ0-F1
#
_cell.length_a   1.000
_cell.length_b   1.000
_cell.length_c   1.000
_cell.angle_alpha   90.00
_cell.angle_beta   90.00
_cell.angle_gamma   90.00
#
_symmetry.space_group_name_H-M   'P 1'
#
loop_
_entity.id
_entity.type
_entity.pdbx_description
1 polymer ?
#
loop_
_entity_poly.entity_id
_entity_poly.type
_entity_poly.pdbx_seq_one_letter_code
_entity_poly.pdbx_strand_id
1 'polypeptide(L)'
;MFKISALAYTYDGSFEGLLCCVFESFAWKETPLAVHSEQEGQGLLLEARWIETDAAKAERVLRSIPQKIGAEAEEWVRLGFWSGVPEKELLLIRFLQLGFKHGRQVMNMLADETVHALGKAVQHLQRESHKYMGFVRFSVYGRVMAAVIEPQGYVLPLLQDHFCDRFAGESFMIYDSVHRVALIHEPGRQAIIPLDEWTPPEADQTEEHYRSLWTGFYHAIGIEPRRNERLRASLMPKRYWKQLPEMNGGGTASFRLGKKDHEERRLPEGPE
;
A
#
# COMPACT_ATOMS: atom_id res chain seq x y z
N MET A 1 -5.26 -32.02 -13.47
CA MET A 1 -6.37 -31.06 -13.39
C MET A 1 -6.70 -30.88 -11.92
N PHE A 2 -6.68 -29.65 -11.41
CA PHE A 2 -6.99 -29.38 -10.00
C PHE A 2 -8.50 -29.46 -9.80
N LYS A 3 -8.95 -30.07 -8.71
CA LYS A 3 -10.36 -30.07 -8.33
C LYS A 3 -10.66 -28.85 -7.46
N ILE A 4 -11.76 -28.17 -7.70
CA ILE A 4 -12.22 -27.12 -6.79
C ILE A 4 -12.68 -27.80 -5.51
N SER A 5 -12.10 -27.38 -4.39
CA SER A 5 -12.45 -27.87 -3.05
C SER A 5 -13.42 -26.89 -2.40
N ALA A 6 -14.38 -27.38 -1.61
CA ALA A 6 -15.26 -26.53 -0.80
C ALA A 6 -14.56 -25.95 0.43
N LEU A 7 -13.28 -26.30 0.63
CA LEU A 7 -12.45 -25.85 1.74
C LEU A 7 -11.88 -24.45 1.51
N ALA A 8 -11.74 -23.70 2.60
CA ALA A 8 -10.89 -22.52 2.66
C ALA A 8 -9.54 -22.87 3.30
N TYR A 9 -8.45 -22.25 2.85
CA TYR A 9 -7.17 -22.33 3.57
C TYR A 9 -6.99 -21.11 4.47
N THR A 10 -6.47 -21.33 5.67
CA THR A 10 -6.09 -20.28 6.62
C THR A 10 -4.62 -20.41 6.99
N TYR A 11 -3.92 -19.29 7.16
CA TYR A 11 -2.48 -19.24 7.47
C TYR A 11 -2.11 -17.95 8.21
N ASP A 12 -0.84 -17.84 8.61
CA ASP A 12 -0.30 -16.75 9.44
C ASP A 12 -0.16 -15.37 8.74
N GLY A 13 -0.50 -15.26 7.44
CA GLY A 13 -0.35 -14.03 6.66
C GLY A 13 1.08 -13.75 6.15
N SER A 14 2.03 -14.65 6.39
CA SER A 14 3.40 -14.51 5.90
C SER A 14 3.58 -14.97 4.46
N PHE A 15 4.59 -14.44 3.75
CA PHE A 15 4.89 -14.91 2.40
C PHE A 15 5.23 -16.41 2.36
N GLU A 16 5.94 -16.91 3.37
CA GLU A 16 6.27 -18.34 3.50
C GLU A 16 5.03 -19.20 3.74
N GLY A 17 4.10 -18.74 4.58
CA GLY A 17 2.82 -19.40 4.80
C GLY A 17 1.97 -19.49 3.53
N LEU A 18 1.93 -18.43 2.71
CA LEU A 18 1.29 -18.49 1.39
C LEU A 18 1.94 -19.55 0.48
N LEU A 19 3.28 -19.63 0.46
CA LEU A 19 3.98 -20.66 -0.32
C LEU A 19 3.67 -22.08 0.20
N CYS A 20 3.39 -22.24 1.49
CA CYS A 20 2.91 -23.50 2.05
C CYS A 20 1.47 -23.82 1.59
N CYS A 21 0.58 -22.83 1.51
CA CYS A 21 -0.75 -22.99 0.90
C CYS A 21 -0.65 -23.45 -0.56
N VAL A 22 0.28 -22.88 -1.33
CA VAL A 22 0.59 -23.36 -2.70
C VAL A 22 1.05 -24.81 -2.64
N PHE A 23 2.02 -25.14 -1.79
CA PHE A 23 2.53 -26.51 -1.68
C PHE A 23 1.41 -27.53 -1.42
N GLU A 24 0.53 -27.26 -0.45
CA GLU A 24 -0.59 -28.13 -0.10
C GLU A 24 -1.58 -28.24 -1.26
N SER A 25 -1.92 -27.14 -1.94
CA SER A 25 -2.76 -27.17 -3.15
C SER A 25 -2.21 -28.14 -4.22
N PHE A 26 -0.88 -28.17 -4.42
CA PHE A 26 -0.22 -29.12 -5.32
C PHE A 26 -0.21 -30.56 -4.79
N ALA A 27 0.00 -30.76 -3.49
CA ALA A 27 0.02 -32.08 -2.86
C ALA A 27 -1.35 -32.77 -2.96
N TRP A 28 -2.43 -32.04 -2.66
CA TRP A 28 -3.80 -32.55 -2.70
C TRP A 28 -4.44 -32.45 -4.09
N LYS A 29 -3.78 -31.78 -5.04
CA LYS A 29 -4.29 -31.50 -6.40
C LYS A 29 -5.66 -30.82 -6.35
N GLU A 30 -5.81 -29.87 -5.44
CA GLU A 30 -7.04 -29.10 -5.24
C GLU A 30 -6.78 -27.60 -5.30
N THR A 31 -7.81 -26.84 -5.64
CA THR A 31 -7.82 -25.38 -5.54
C THR A 31 -8.82 -25.02 -4.46
N PRO A 32 -8.41 -24.41 -3.33
CA PRO A 32 -9.33 -24.00 -2.29
C PRO A 32 -10.31 -22.95 -2.83
N LEU A 33 -11.49 -22.86 -2.22
CA LEU A 33 -12.50 -21.88 -2.61
C LEU A 33 -12.08 -20.46 -2.21
N ALA A 34 -11.36 -20.34 -1.08
CA ALA A 34 -10.81 -19.10 -0.57
C ALA A 34 -9.52 -19.37 0.20
N VAL A 35 -8.69 -18.34 0.32
CA VAL A 35 -7.51 -18.35 1.19
C VAL A 35 -7.51 -17.05 1.97
N HIS A 36 -7.38 -17.16 3.29
CA HIS A 36 -7.44 -16.02 4.19
C HIS A 36 -6.24 -16.03 5.13
N SER A 37 -5.64 -14.86 5.34
CA SER A 37 -4.71 -14.67 6.44
C SER A 37 -5.48 -14.60 7.77
N GLU A 38 -4.84 -14.96 8.87
CA GLU A 38 -5.41 -14.83 10.22
C GLU A 38 -5.84 -13.38 10.52
N GLN A 39 -5.14 -12.40 9.95
CA GLN A 39 -5.35 -10.96 10.15
C GLN A 39 -6.62 -10.43 9.48
N GLU A 40 -7.07 -11.04 8.39
CA GLU A 40 -8.25 -10.60 7.63
C GLU A 40 -9.57 -11.10 8.22
N GLY A 41 -9.51 -11.99 9.22
CA GLY A 41 -10.69 -12.57 9.88
C GLY A 41 -11.39 -13.61 8.99
N GLN A 42 -11.84 -14.71 9.61
CA GLN A 42 -12.47 -15.81 8.88
C GLN A 42 -13.87 -15.41 8.41
N GLY A 43 -14.11 -15.47 7.09
CA GLY A 43 -15.43 -15.46 6.47
C GLY A 43 -16.23 -16.73 6.78
N LEU A 44 -16.73 -16.78 8.01
CA LEU A 44 -17.71 -17.59 8.75
C LEU A 44 -18.65 -18.65 8.09
N LEU A 45 -18.43 -19.23 6.91
CA LEU A 45 -19.32 -20.30 6.39
C LEU A 45 -18.64 -21.49 5.71
N LEU A 46 -17.34 -21.44 5.46
CA LEU A 46 -16.59 -22.52 4.83
C LEU A 46 -15.83 -23.35 5.87
N GLU A 47 -15.70 -24.65 5.61
CA GLU A 47 -14.77 -25.48 6.37
C GLU A 47 -13.34 -25.00 6.07
N ALA A 48 -12.67 -24.51 7.10
CA ALA A 48 -11.34 -23.91 6.99
C ALA A 48 -10.26 -24.89 7.46
N ARG A 49 -9.23 -25.06 6.65
CA ARG A 49 -8.04 -25.84 6.99
C ARG A 49 -6.88 -24.91 7.28
N TRP A 50 -6.36 -24.99 8.50
CA TRP A 50 -5.12 -24.31 8.88
C TRP A 50 -3.92 -24.95 8.17
N ILE A 51 -3.10 -24.11 7.55
CA ILE A 51 -1.87 -24.49 6.87
C ILE A 51 -0.71 -23.92 7.68
N GLU A 52 0.04 -24.82 8.32
CA GLU A 52 1.23 -24.44 9.08
C GLU A 52 2.36 -23.97 8.16
N THR A 53 3.02 -22.87 8.58
CA THR A 53 4.19 -22.33 7.90
C THR A 53 5.39 -23.24 8.14
N ASP A 54 5.89 -23.82 7.06
CA ASP A 54 7.05 -24.71 7.03
C ASP A 54 8.08 -24.15 6.04
N ALA A 55 9.20 -23.67 6.57
CA ALA A 55 10.27 -23.06 5.78
C ALA A 55 10.81 -23.99 4.69
N ALA A 56 10.85 -25.31 4.90
CA ALA A 56 11.34 -26.26 3.90
C ALA A 56 10.34 -26.43 2.75
N LYS A 57 9.03 -26.42 3.04
CA LYS A 57 7.98 -26.42 2.00
C LYS A 57 8.00 -25.11 1.22
N ALA A 58 8.05 -23.97 1.92
CA ALA A 58 8.07 -22.64 1.32
C ALA A 58 9.28 -22.48 0.37
N GLU A 59 10.49 -22.80 0.85
CA GLU A 59 11.71 -22.72 0.07
C GLU A 59 11.68 -23.61 -1.17
N ARG A 60 11.09 -24.81 -1.06
CA ARG A 60 10.95 -25.72 -2.20
C ARG A 60 10.05 -25.14 -3.29
N VAL A 61 8.93 -24.51 -2.91
CA VAL A 61 8.06 -23.82 -3.87
C VAL A 61 8.81 -22.65 -4.48
N LEU A 62 9.41 -21.79 -3.65
CA LEU A 62 10.11 -20.59 -4.07
C LEU A 62 11.21 -20.89 -5.09
N ARG A 63 12.09 -21.86 -4.81
CA ARG A 63 13.16 -22.28 -5.74
C ARG A 63 12.63 -22.83 -7.06
N SER A 64 11.45 -23.45 -7.04
CA SER A 64 10.89 -24.09 -8.23
C SER A 64 10.28 -23.10 -9.23
N ILE A 65 9.86 -21.91 -8.78
CA ILE A 65 9.25 -20.87 -9.62
C ILE A 65 10.21 -20.39 -10.72
N PRO A 66 11.42 -19.86 -10.40
CA PRO A 66 12.33 -19.37 -11.44
C PRO A 66 12.85 -20.50 -12.34
N GLN A 67 12.96 -21.72 -11.82
CA GLN A 67 13.42 -22.89 -12.58
C GLN A 67 12.40 -23.37 -13.61
N LYS A 68 11.11 -23.36 -13.28
CA LYS A 68 10.04 -23.92 -14.13
C LYS A 68 9.27 -22.87 -14.92
N ILE A 69 9.08 -21.69 -14.34
CA ILE A 69 8.23 -20.62 -14.87
C ILE A 69 9.07 -19.41 -15.29
N GLY A 70 10.15 -19.10 -14.57
CA GLY A 70 11.08 -18.02 -14.88
C GLY A 70 11.17 -16.96 -13.78
N ALA A 71 12.27 -16.18 -13.79
CA ALA A 71 12.55 -15.17 -12.77
C ALA A 71 11.47 -14.07 -12.70
N GLU A 72 10.94 -13.68 -13.86
CA GLU A 72 9.84 -12.69 -13.95
C GLU A 72 8.58 -13.17 -13.20
N ALA A 73 8.28 -14.47 -13.23
CA ALA A 73 7.14 -15.03 -12.51
C ALA A 73 7.36 -15.02 -10.99
N GLU A 74 8.60 -15.23 -10.53
CA GLU A 74 8.93 -15.10 -9.11
C GLU A 74 8.73 -13.66 -8.63
N GLU A 75 9.17 -12.68 -9.41
CA GLU A 75 8.95 -11.26 -9.12
C GLU A 75 7.44 -10.93 -9.08
N TRP A 76 6.66 -11.41 -10.06
CA TRP A 76 5.21 -11.24 -10.06
C TRP A 76 4.52 -11.85 -8.83
N VAL A 77 5.02 -12.99 -8.34
CA VAL A 77 4.47 -13.63 -7.14
C VAL A 77 4.75 -12.79 -5.90
N ARG A 78 5.98 -12.27 -5.75
CA ARG A 78 6.35 -11.37 -4.64
C ARG A 78 5.55 -10.07 -4.67
N LEU A 79 5.51 -9.40 -5.83
CA LEU A 79 4.77 -8.16 -6.01
C LEU A 79 3.25 -8.37 -5.88
N GLY A 80 2.74 -9.49 -6.37
CA GLY A 80 1.33 -9.85 -6.21
C GLY A 80 0.95 -10.05 -4.75
N PHE A 81 1.84 -10.64 -3.95
CA PHE A 81 1.63 -10.82 -2.51
C PHE A 81 1.56 -9.48 -1.76
N TRP A 82 2.38 -8.51 -2.14
CA TRP A 82 2.34 -7.15 -1.60
C TRP A 82 1.24 -6.28 -2.18
N SER A 83 0.54 -6.72 -3.23
CA SER A 83 -0.54 -5.94 -3.80
C SER A 83 -1.75 -5.90 -2.86
N GLY A 84 -2.50 -4.79 -2.89
CA GLY A 84 -3.74 -4.61 -2.13
C GLY A 84 -4.99 -5.14 -2.86
N VAL A 85 -4.85 -6.10 -3.78
CA VAL A 85 -6.01 -6.66 -4.50
C VAL A 85 -6.75 -7.66 -3.60
N PRO A 86 -8.09 -7.66 -3.59
CA PRO A 86 -8.86 -8.70 -2.89
C PRO A 86 -8.52 -10.10 -3.40
N GLU A 87 -8.53 -11.09 -2.51
CA GLU A 87 -8.27 -12.51 -2.82
C GLU A 87 -6.92 -12.77 -3.53
N LYS A 88 -5.92 -11.94 -3.24
CA LYS A 88 -4.58 -12.03 -3.84
C LYS A 88 -3.95 -13.42 -3.66
N GLU A 89 -4.19 -14.09 -2.54
CA GLU A 89 -3.69 -15.42 -2.24
C GLU A 89 -4.22 -16.46 -3.23
N LEU A 90 -5.54 -16.45 -3.46
CA LEU A 90 -6.18 -17.36 -4.42
C LEU A 90 -5.74 -17.04 -5.85
N LEU A 91 -5.62 -15.76 -6.19
CA LEU A 91 -5.09 -15.30 -7.47
C LEU A 91 -3.67 -15.84 -7.72
N LEU A 92 -2.80 -15.78 -6.70
CA LEU A 92 -1.43 -16.29 -6.76
C LEU A 92 -1.37 -17.82 -6.87
N ILE A 93 -2.22 -18.54 -6.13
CA ILE A 93 -2.32 -20.01 -6.27
C ILE A 93 -2.73 -20.38 -7.70
N ARG A 94 -3.77 -19.75 -8.26
CA ARG A 94 -4.21 -20.00 -9.63
C ARG A 94 -3.12 -19.68 -10.65
N PHE A 95 -2.43 -18.56 -10.49
CA PHE A 95 -1.32 -18.18 -11.36
C PHE A 95 -0.20 -19.23 -11.33
N LEU A 96 0.19 -19.70 -10.14
CA LEU A 96 1.21 -20.73 -9.99
C LEU A 96 0.74 -22.08 -10.56
N GLN A 97 -0.53 -22.47 -10.38
CA GLN A 97 -1.10 -23.65 -11.02
C GLN A 97 -1.00 -23.59 -12.55
N LEU A 98 -1.30 -22.44 -13.15
CA LEU A 98 -1.12 -22.20 -14.58
C LEU A 98 0.36 -22.22 -14.98
N GLY A 99 1.20 -21.53 -14.22
CA GLY A 99 2.64 -21.42 -14.48
C GLY A 99 3.35 -22.76 -14.42
N PHE A 100 3.06 -23.62 -13.45
CA PHE A 100 3.65 -24.96 -13.38
C PHE A 100 3.12 -25.92 -14.46
N LYS A 101 1.95 -25.61 -15.07
CA LYS A 101 1.40 -26.38 -16.19
C LYS A 101 1.97 -25.95 -17.55
N HIS A 102 2.11 -24.64 -17.76
CA HIS A 102 2.49 -24.05 -19.05
C HIS A 102 3.96 -23.57 -19.10
N GLY A 103 4.67 -23.63 -17.96
CA GLY A 103 6.03 -23.12 -17.82
C GLY A 103 6.12 -21.62 -18.12
N ARG A 104 7.22 -21.21 -18.76
CA ARG A 104 7.51 -19.81 -19.11
C ARG A 104 6.46 -19.15 -19.99
N GLN A 105 5.65 -19.93 -20.72
CA GLN A 105 4.63 -19.39 -21.60
C GLN A 105 3.51 -18.66 -20.84
N VAL A 106 3.32 -18.95 -19.55
CA VAL A 106 2.28 -18.32 -18.73
C VAL A 106 2.38 -16.80 -18.73
N MET A 107 3.61 -16.24 -18.76
CA MET A 107 3.84 -14.80 -18.78
C MET A 107 3.29 -14.12 -20.04
N ASN A 108 3.10 -14.87 -21.13
CA ASN A 108 2.57 -14.38 -22.39
C ASN A 108 1.07 -14.70 -22.58
N MET A 109 0.42 -15.37 -21.62
CA MET A 109 -1.01 -15.71 -21.69
C MET A 109 -1.90 -14.53 -21.32
N LEU A 110 -1.76 -13.40 -22.02
CA LEU A 110 -2.42 -12.12 -21.68
C LEU A 110 -3.96 -12.15 -21.74
N ALA A 111 -4.53 -13.12 -22.47
CA ALA A 111 -5.98 -13.34 -22.56
C ALA A 111 -6.52 -14.19 -21.39
N ASP A 112 -5.66 -14.83 -20.60
CA ASP A 112 -6.08 -15.56 -19.40
C ASP A 112 -6.42 -14.57 -18.29
N GLU A 113 -7.61 -14.72 -17.70
CA GLU A 113 -8.14 -13.80 -16.69
C GLU A 113 -7.25 -13.73 -15.44
N THR A 114 -6.63 -14.85 -15.04
CA THR A 114 -5.76 -14.92 -13.85
C THR A 114 -4.47 -14.15 -14.10
N VAL A 115 -3.85 -14.39 -15.26
CA VAL A 115 -2.61 -13.69 -15.66
C VAL A 115 -2.86 -12.20 -15.82
N HIS A 116 -3.97 -11.82 -16.46
CA HIS A 116 -4.35 -10.42 -16.64
C HIS A 116 -4.61 -9.73 -15.29
N ALA A 117 -5.37 -10.36 -14.39
CA ALA A 117 -5.69 -9.82 -13.08
C ALA A 117 -4.42 -9.63 -12.22
N LEU A 118 -3.53 -10.63 -12.18
CA LEU A 118 -2.27 -10.53 -11.45
C LEU A 118 -1.37 -9.44 -12.04
N GLY A 119 -1.22 -9.39 -13.37
CA GLY A 119 -0.42 -8.36 -14.02
C GLY A 119 -0.93 -6.95 -13.73
N LYS A 120 -2.25 -6.76 -13.68
CA LYS A 120 -2.86 -5.48 -13.28
C LYS A 120 -2.56 -5.13 -11.82
N ALA A 121 -2.63 -6.11 -10.91
CA ALA A 121 -2.33 -5.91 -9.49
C ALA A 121 -0.86 -5.52 -9.27
N VAL A 122 0.07 -6.23 -9.93
CA VAL A 122 1.51 -5.93 -9.92
C VAL A 122 1.78 -4.52 -10.46
N GLN A 123 1.21 -4.19 -11.63
CA GLN A 123 1.38 -2.86 -12.23
C GLN A 123 0.82 -1.74 -11.34
N HIS A 124 -0.29 -1.99 -10.65
CA HIS A 124 -0.89 -1.04 -9.72
C HIS A 124 0.03 -0.77 -8.53
N LEU A 125 0.56 -1.82 -7.89
CA LEU A 125 1.50 -1.70 -6.77
C LEU A 125 2.77 -0.94 -7.19
N GLN A 126 3.35 -1.25 -8.34
CA GLN A 126 4.54 -0.57 -8.85
C GLN A 126 4.28 0.92 -9.11
N ARG A 127 3.14 1.25 -9.75
CA ARG A 127 2.74 2.64 -9.99
C ARG A 127 2.54 3.39 -8.69
N GLU A 128 1.88 2.78 -7.72
CA GLU A 128 1.67 3.36 -6.39
C GLU A 128 3.01 3.63 -5.69
N SER A 129 3.90 2.64 -5.68
CA SER A 129 5.25 2.77 -5.10
C SER A 129 6.03 3.92 -5.76
N HIS A 130 6.01 4.01 -7.09
CA HIS A 130 6.64 5.12 -7.82
C HIS A 130 6.02 6.49 -7.50
N LYS A 131 4.71 6.56 -7.18
CA LYS A 131 4.10 7.80 -6.70
C LYS A 131 4.63 8.19 -5.31
N TYR A 132 4.76 7.23 -4.41
CA TYR A 132 5.31 7.50 -3.07
C TYR A 132 6.75 7.99 -3.11
N MET A 133 7.60 7.49 -4.03
CA MET A 133 8.96 8.02 -4.21
C MET A 133 8.98 9.55 -4.45
N GLY A 134 7.96 10.13 -5.08
CA GLY A 134 7.85 11.57 -5.30
C GLY A 134 6.98 12.34 -4.28
N PHE A 135 6.07 11.65 -3.60
CA PHE A 135 5.05 12.29 -2.74
C PHE A 135 5.32 12.16 -1.24
N VAL A 136 6.23 11.29 -0.81
CA VAL A 136 6.67 11.26 0.59
C VAL A 136 7.22 12.64 0.97
N ARG A 137 6.78 13.14 2.13
CA ARG A 137 7.23 14.39 2.73
C ARG A 137 7.70 14.07 4.14
N PHE A 138 8.95 14.39 4.42
CA PHE A 138 9.50 14.23 5.76
C PHE A 138 9.25 15.49 6.58
N SER A 139 8.93 15.27 7.84
CA SER A 139 9.01 16.28 8.89
C SER A 139 10.19 15.98 9.80
N VAL A 140 10.89 17.02 10.21
CA VAL A 140 12.11 16.92 11.03
C VAL A 140 11.73 16.97 12.51
N TYR A 141 12.18 15.99 13.26
CA TYR A 141 12.00 15.88 14.70
C TYR A 141 13.36 15.70 15.37
N GLY A 142 13.98 16.84 15.72
CA GLY A 142 15.34 16.86 16.26
C GLY A 142 16.37 16.36 15.23
N ARG A 143 16.81 15.10 15.37
CA ARG A 143 17.79 14.46 14.46
C ARG A 143 17.20 13.40 13.54
N VAL A 144 15.90 13.14 13.64
CA VAL A 144 15.21 12.09 12.89
C VAL A 144 14.19 12.73 11.97
N MET A 145 14.13 12.26 10.73
CA MET A 145 13.08 12.61 9.78
C MET A 145 11.97 11.57 9.83
N ALA A 146 10.70 11.98 9.85
CA ALA A 146 9.60 11.03 9.81
C ALA A 146 8.54 11.43 8.77
N ALA A 147 7.95 10.42 8.11
CA ALA A 147 6.89 10.59 7.14
C ALA A 147 5.77 9.57 7.38
N VAL A 148 4.54 9.94 7.07
CA VAL A 148 3.37 9.05 7.12
C VAL A 148 2.87 8.80 5.70
N ILE A 149 2.59 7.54 5.38
CA ILE A 149 1.98 7.12 4.13
C ILE A 149 0.74 6.26 4.37
N GLU A 150 -0.21 6.35 3.43
CA GLU A 150 -1.49 5.60 3.46
C GLU A 150 -1.67 4.80 2.15
N PRO A 151 -0.81 3.81 1.86
CA PRO A 151 -0.83 3.06 0.61
C PRO A 151 -1.96 2.04 0.56
N GLN A 152 -2.35 1.64 -0.65
CA GLN A 152 -3.31 0.55 -0.86
C GLN A 152 -2.66 -0.83 -0.80
N GLY A 153 -1.42 -0.96 -1.29
CA GLY A 153 -0.61 -2.16 -1.14
C GLY A 153 0.54 -2.00 -0.15
N TYR A 154 1.23 -3.10 0.15
CA TYR A 154 2.40 -3.12 1.02
C TYR A 154 3.64 -2.60 0.27
N VAL A 155 3.79 -1.27 0.21
CA VAL A 155 4.80 -0.61 -0.65
C VAL A 155 6.18 -0.48 -0.04
N LEU A 156 6.31 -0.57 1.29
CA LEU A 156 7.58 -0.30 1.99
C LEU A 156 8.79 -1.10 1.44
N PRO A 157 8.66 -2.39 1.09
CA PRO A 157 9.78 -3.13 0.48
C PRO A 157 10.28 -2.52 -0.83
N LEU A 158 9.40 -1.87 -1.61
CA LEU A 158 9.79 -1.18 -2.85
C LEU A 158 10.34 0.22 -2.60
N LEU A 159 9.92 0.87 -1.51
CA LEU A 159 10.40 2.20 -1.14
C LEU A 159 11.76 2.15 -0.45
N GLN A 160 12.06 1.06 0.25
CA GLN A 160 13.28 0.86 1.02
C GLN A 160 14.53 1.21 0.22
N ASP A 161 14.76 0.54 -0.91
CA ASP A 161 15.97 0.77 -1.72
C ASP A 161 16.12 2.24 -2.13
N HIS A 162 15.03 2.87 -2.58
CA HIS A 162 15.05 4.26 -3.04
C HIS A 162 15.42 5.25 -1.92
N PHE A 163 14.78 5.15 -0.76
CA PHE A 163 14.97 6.12 0.32
C PHE A 163 16.26 5.86 1.09
N CYS A 164 16.65 4.60 1.29
CA CYS A 164 17.89 4.26 1.96
C CYS A 164 19.12 4.68 1.14
N ASP A 165 19.09 4.53 -0.19
CA ASP A 165 20.17 5.04 -1.04
C ASP A 165 20.21 6.58 -1.07
N ARG A 166 19.04 7.23 -1.16
CA ARG A 166 18.94 8.69 -1.25
C ARG A 166 19.31 9.41 0.04
N PHE A 167 19.00 8.80 1.19
CA PHE A 167 19.18 9.38 2.53
C PHE A 167 20.13 8.53 3.39
N ALA A 168 21.16 7.92 2.78
CA ALA A 168 22.08 6.99 3.43
C ALA A 168 22.80 7.56 4.67
N GLY A 169 22.97 8.88 4.74
CA GLY A 169 23.60 9.58 5.87
C GLY A 169 22.62 10.04 6.97
N GLU A 170 21.32 9.91 6.73
CA GLU A 170 20.29 10.48 7.60
C GLU A 170 19.53 9.38 8.36
N SER A 171 19.06 9.69 9.55
CA SER A 171 18.12 8.82 10.27
C SER A 171 16.69 9.18 9.89
N PHE A 172 15.94 8.22 9.35
CA PHE A 172 14.56 8.47 8.97
C PHE A 172 13.61 7.30 9.27
N MET A 173 12.33 7.63 9.32
CA MET A 173 11.23 6.68 9.44
C MET A 173 10.16 6.98 8.39
N ILE A 174 9.70 5.96 7.66
CA ILE A 174 8.48 6.03 6.84
C ILE A 174 7.47 5.08 7.45
N TYR A 175 6.42 5.65 8.04
CA TYR A 175 5.34 4.90 8.68
C TYR A 175 4.18 4.69 7.71
N ASP A 176 3.85 3.43 7.46
CA ASP A 176 2.64 3.01 6.77
C ASP A 176 1.51 2.80 7.79
N SER A 177 0.60 3.78 7.84
CA SER A 177 -0.49 3.75 8.82
C SER A 177 -1.61 2.77 8.47
N VAL A 178 -1.66 2.27 7.22
CA VAL A 178 -2.67 1.29 6.78
C VAL A 178 -2.26 -0.11 7.22
N HIS A 179 -0.99 -0.47 6.98
CA HIS A 179 -0.46 -1.79 7.31
C HIS A 179 0.24 -1.85 8.67
N ARG A 180 0.31 -0.73 9.41
CA ARG A 180 0.90 -0.63 10.76
C ARG A 180 2.34 -1.16 10.79
N VAL A 181 3.13 -0.67 9.85
CA VAL A 181 4.55 -1.01 9.73
C VAL A 181 5.37 0.25 9.45
N ALA A 182 6.62 0.26 9.86
CA ALA A 182 7.53 1.36 9.61
C ALA A 182 8.82 0.87 8.99
N LEU A 183 9.27 1.55 7.94
CA LEU A 183 10.65 1.48 7.47
C LEU A 183 11.48 2.41 8.35
N ILE A 184 12.43 1.86 9.08
CA ILE A 184 13.40 2.59 9.90
C ILE A 184 14.75 2.49 9.23
N HIS A 185 15.41 3.64 9.10
CA HIS A 185 16.77 3.74 8.57
C HIS A 185 17.63 4.58 9.52
N GLU A 186 18.82 4.07 9.78
CA GLU A 186 19.96 4.79 10.35
C GLU A 186 21.18 4.46 9.49
N PRO A 187 22.23 5.29 9.47
CA PRO A 187 23.43 4.99 8.69
C PRO A 187 23.98 3.57 8.96
N GLY A 188 23.92 2.71 7.94
CA GLY A 188 24.37 1.32 7.99
C GLY A 188 23.36 0.31 8.57
N ARG A 189 22.15 0.72 8.94
CA ARG A 189 21.09 -0.17 9.44
C ARG A 189 19.72 0.23 8.90
N GLN A 190 18.98 -0.76 8.44
CA GLN A 190 17.61 -0.57 7.98
C GLN A 190 16.76 -1.77 8.31
N ALA A 191 15.50 -1.54 8.64
CA ALA A 191 14.53 -2.60 8.93
C ALA A 191 13.11 -2.10 8.65
N ILE A 192 12.26 -3.01 8.20
CA ILE A 192 10.81 -2.81 8.22
C ILE A 192 10.28 -3.55 9.44
N ILE A 193 9.64 -2.83 10.36
CA ILE A 193 9.14 -3.41 11.61
C ILE A 193 7.63 -3.13 11.78
N PRO A 194 6.88 -4.03 12.44
CA PRO A 194 5.53 -3.72 12.92
C PRO A 194 5.55 -2.52 13.87
N LEU A 195 4.55 -1.64 13.74
CA LEU A 195 4.36 -0.47 14.59
C LEU A 195 2.86 -0.22 14.72
N ASP A 196 2.30 -0.50 15.90
CA ASP A 196 0.84 -0.53 16.13
C ASP A 196 0.15 0.78 15.77
N GLU A 197 0.48 1.85 16.49
CA GLU A 197 -0.03 3.18 16.23
C GLU A 197 1.08 4.18 16.52
N TRP A 198 1.38 5.00 15.53
CA TRP A 198 2.29 6.11 15.68
C TRP A 198 1.64 7.37 15.12
N THR A 199 1.56 8.37 15.98
CA THR A 199 1.13 9.71 15.61
C THR A 199 2.36 10.61 15.60
N PRO A 200 2.65 11.29 14.47
CA PRO A 200 3.72 12.25 14.44
C PRO A 200 3.53 13.30 15.54
N PRO A 201 4.60 13.69 16.26
CA PRO A 201 4.49 14.79 17.20
C PRO A 201 4.12 16.08 16.47
N GLU A 202 3.54 17.02 17.22
CA GLU A 202 3.25 18.35 16.68
C GLU A 202 4.54 18.99 16.14
N ALA A 203 4.39 19.74 15.04
CA ALA A 203 5.51 20.42 14.42
C ALA A 203 6.04 21.48 15.39
N ASP A 204 7.35 21.46 15.65
CA ASP A 204 7.99 22.56 16.37
C ASP A 204 8.13 23.79 15.45
N GLN A 205 8.57 24.91 16.03
CA GLN A 205 8.76 26.16 15.26
C GLN A 205 9.73 26.00 14.09
N THR A 206 10.69 25.08 14.20
CA THR A 206 11.69 24.81 13.15
C THR A 206 11.03 24.10 11.97
N GLU A 207 10.25 23.05 12.26
CA GLU A 207 9.50 22.29 11.26
C GLU A 207 8.42 23.15 10.60
N GLU A 208 7.70 23.99 11.35
CA GLU A 208 6.75 24.95 10.80
C GLU A 208 7.44 25.94 9.85
N HIS A 209 8.64 26.39 10.19
CA HIS A 209 9.45 27.25 9.32
C HIS A 209 9.84 26.52 8.02
N TYR A 210 10.27 25.26 8.09
CA TYR A 210 10.57 24.47 6.89
C TYR A 210 9.35 24.27 5.99
N ARG A 211 8.18 24.01 6.57
CA ARG A 211 6.91 23.90 5.81
C ARG A 211 6.56 25.22 5.12
N SER A 212 6.77 26.36 5.79
CA SER A 212 6.54 27.68 5.20
C SER A 212 7.46 27.94 4.00
N LEU A 213 8.76 27.61 4.12
CA LEU A 213 9.73 27.73 3.03
C LEU A 213 9.34 26.85 1.84
N TRP A 214 8.95 25.60 2.10
CA TRP A 214 8.50 24.68 1.05
C TRP A 214 7.26 25.20 0.32
N THR A 215 6.25 25.64 1.05
CA THR A 215 5.02 26.19 0.47
C THR A 215 5.31 27.46 -0.34
N GLY A 216 6.18 28.34 0.17
CA GLY A 216 6.65 29.52 -0.55
C GLY A 216 7.37 29.16 -1.86
N PHE A 217 8.29 28.20 -1.81
CA PHE A 217 8.98 27.69 -2.99
C PHE A 217 7.99 27.10 -4.01
N TYR A 218 7.08 26.24 -3.57
CA TYR A 218 6.08 25.59 -4.42
C TYR A 218 5.21 26.61 -5.17
N HIS A 219 4.76 27.66 -4.49
CA HIS A 219 4.00 28.74 -5.13
C HIS A 219 4.86 29.58 -6.09
N ALA A 220 6.11 29.89 -5.72
CA ALA A 220 6.98 30.73 -6.53
C ALA A 220 7.39 30.08 -7.87
N ILE A 221 7.57 28.76 -7.90
CA ILE A 221 7.88 28.04 -9.14
C ILE A 221 6.63 27.76 -10.00
N GLY A 222 5.43 27.96 -9.44
CA GLY A 222 4.16 27.76 -10.12
C GLY A 222 3.95 28.79 -11.22
N ILE A 223 3.73 28.33 -12.45
CA ILE A 223 3.38 29.20 -13.58
C ILE A 223 1.85 29.30 -13.64
N GLU A 224 1.28 30.39 -13.09
CA GLU A 224 -0.18 30.55 -12.96
C GLU A 224 -0.95 30.33 -14.28
N PRO A 225 -0.50 30.84 -15.45
CA PRO A 225 -1.16 30.57 -16.72
C PRO A 225 -1.20 29.09 -17.13
N ARG A 226 -0.34 28.23 -16.57
CA ARG A 226 -0.29 26.78 -16.82
C ARG A 226 -1.06 25.97 -15.79
N ARG A 227 -1.73 26.63 -14.84
CA ARG A 227 -2.47 25.95 -13.77
C ARG A 227 -3.65 25.17 -14.36
N ASN A 228 -3.61 23.85 -14.22
CA ASN A 228 -4.67 22.96 -14.64
C ASN A 228 -4.99 21.97 -13.51
N GLU A 229 -6.06 22.25 -12.76
CA GLU A 229 -6.42 21.47 -11.58
C GLU A 229 -6.88 20.05 -11.91
N ARG A 230 -7.51 19.85 -13.07
CA ARG A 230 -7.91 18.52 -13.56
C ARG A 230 -6.68 17.67 -13.88
N LEU A 231 -5.70 18.25 -14.57
CA LEU A 231 -4.45 17.55 -14.87
C LEU A 231 -3.67 17.24 -13.59
N ARG A 232 -3.61 18.20 -12.65
CA ARG A 232 -2.99 17.97 -11.33
C ARG A 232 -3.66 16.83 -10.58
N ALA A 233 -5.00 16.79 -10.51
CA ALA A 233 -5.72 15.71 -9.83
C ALA A 233 -5.55 14.35 -10.52
N SER A 234 -5.30 14.32 -11.84
CA SER A 234 -4.99 13.10 -12.58
C SER A 234 -3.58 12.59 -12.29
N LEU A 235 -2.58 13.48 -12.28
CA LEU A 235 -1.17 13.13 -12.06
C LEU A 235 -0.84 12.93 -10.57
N MET A 236 -1.53 13.65 -9.69
CA MET A 236 -1.41 13.60 -8.24
C MET A 236 -2.81 13.36 -7.66
N PRO A 237 -3.23 12.09 -7.57
CA PRO A 237 -4.54 11.74 -7.02
C PRO A 237 -4.76 12.32 -5.62
N LYS A 238 -5.98 12.78 -5.34
CA LYS A 238 -6.31 13.49 -4.09
C LYS A 238 -6.05 12.68 -2.81
N ARG A 239 -6.03 11.34 -2.89
CA ARG A 239 -5.72 10.47 -1.74
C ARG A 239 -4.36 10.78 -1.10
N TYR A 240 -3.39 11.23 -1.90
CA TYR A 240 -2.06 11.58 -1.41
C TYR A 240 -2.01 12.97 -0.76
N TRP A 241 -2.98 13.84 -1.03
CA TRP A 241 -2.91 15.26 -0.67
C TRP A 241 -2.91 15.48 0.84
N LYS A 242 -3.54 14.56 1.60
CA LYS A 242 -3.58 14.60 3.06
C LYS A 242 -2.18 14.71 3.69
N GLN A 243 -1.18 14.10 3.07
CA GLN A 243 0.21 14.08 3.56
C GLN A 243 1.10 15.14 2.88
N LEU A 244 0.52 16.04 2.06
CA LEU A 244 1.25 17.07 1.33
C LEU A 244 0.99 18.47 1.93
N PRO A 245 2.00 19.11 2.55
CA PRO A 245 1.83 20.45 3.13
C PRO A 245 1.41 21.48 2.09
N GLU A 246 1.89 21.38 0.84
CA GLU A 246 1.52 22.26 -0.27
C GLU A 246 0.03 22.17 -0.67
N MET A 247 -0.66 21.10 -0.27
CA MET A 247 -2.09 20.89 -0.53
C MET A 247 -2.96 21.20 0.68
N ASN A 248 -2.39 21.16 1.89
CA ASN A 248 -3.09 21.41 3.15
C ASN A 248 -3.13 22.89 3.56
N GLY A 249 -2.41 23.77 2.86
CA GLY A 249 -2.71 25.19 2.85
C GLY A 249 -1.50 26.12 2.80
N GLY A 250 -1.54 27.07 1.85
CA GLY A 250 -0.91 28.37 1.99
C GLY A 250 -1.99 29.44 2.12
N GLY A 251 -2.12 30.04 3.32
CA GLY A 251 -2.79 31.33 3.54
C GLY A 251 -4.23 31.28 4.08
N THR A 252 -4.39 31.81 5.31
CA THR A 252 -5.56 32.56 5.80
C THR A 252 -6.76 32.65 4.84
N ALA A 253 -7.67 31.67 4.90
CA ALA A 253 -9.05 31.84 4.47
C ALA A 253 -9.91 31.86 5.72
N SER A 254 -10.27 33.08 6.13
CA SER A 254 -11.41 33.40 6.98
C SER A 254 -12.44 32.28 7.03
N PHE A 255 -12.49 31.53 8.15
CA PHE A 255 -13.71 30.91 8.61
C PHE A 255 -14.72 32.04 8.88
N ARG A 256 -15.41 32.50 7.85
CA ARG A 256 -16.70 33.17 8.02
C ARG A 256 -17.66 32.04 8.40
N LEU A 257 -17.67 31.69 9.69
CA LEU A 257 -18.88 31.14 10.27
C LEU A 257 -19.97 32.16 9.99
N GLY A 258 -20.96 31.76 9.20
CA GLY A 258 -22.17 32.54 9.00
C GLY A 258 -22.74 32.88 10.36
N LYS A 259 -22.74 34.18 10.71
CA LYS A 259 -23.71 34.69 11.67
C LYS A 259 -25.07 34.36 11.07
N LYS A 260 -25.78 33.43 11.70
CA LYS A 260 -27.24 33.35 11.55
C LYS A 260 -27.77 34.67 12.08
N ASP A 261 -28.31 35.48 11.19
CA ASP A 261 -29.19 36.58 11.57
C ASP A 261 -30.36 35.96 12.34
N HIS A 262 -30.36 36.15 13.66
CA HIS A 262 -31.55 35.98 14.48
C HIS A 262 -32.45 37.18 14.18
N GLU A 263 -33.28 37.02 13.16
CA GLU A 263 -34.41 37.92 12.90
C GLU A 263 -35.43 37.69 14.04
N GLU A 264 -35.34 38.51 15.09
CA GLU A 264 -36.39 38.67 16.08
C GLU A 264 -37.66 39.15 15.37
N ARG A 265 -38.59 38.23 15.14
CA ARG A 265 -39.99 38.54 14.84
C ARG A 265 -40.58 39.29 16.04
N ARG A 266 -40.60 40.63 15.95
CA ARG A 266 -41.51 41.45 16.74
C ARG A 266 -42.94 41.11 16.32
N LEU A 267 -43.72 40.60 17.27
CA LEU A 267 -45.18 40.52 17.17
C LEU A 267 -45.73 41.96 17.16
N PRO A 268 -46.69 42.30 16.29
CA PRO A 268 -47.34 43.60 16.35
C PRO A 268 -48.38 43.61 17.48
N GLU A 269 -48.17 44.46 18.49
CA GLU A 269 -49.26 44.93 19.35
C GLU A 269 -50.13 45.87 18.50
N GLY A 270 -51.38 45.49 18.27
CA GLY A 270 -52.42 46.37 17.76
C GLY A 270 -53.09 47.15 18.90
N PRO A 271 -53.54 48.39 18.67
CA PRO A 271 -54.28 49.18 19.66
C PRO A 271 -55.75 48.74 19.71
N GLU A 272 -56.43 49.13 20.79
CA GLU A 272 -57.84 48.86 21.17
C GLU A 272 -58.85 48.56 20.04
#